data_AF-A0A9P6GW41-F1
#
_entry.id   AF-A0A9P6GW41-F1
#
_cell.length_a   1.000
_cell.length_b   1.000
_cell.length_c   1.000
_cell.angle_alpha   90.00
_cell.angle_beta   90.00
_cell.angle_gamma   90.00
#
_symmetry.space_group_name_H-M   'P 1'
#
loop_
_entity.id
_entity.type
_entity.pdbx_description
1 polymer ?
#
loop_
_entity_poly.entity_id
_entity_poly.type
_entity_poly.pdbx_seq_one_letter_code
_entity_poly.pdbx_strand_id
1 'polypeptide(L)'
;MCSHKPDSNNFCMFCGLELEYTQNLVPDTAYKNTIYKNTTYKSNGKYTATPIPTDTTILDHILNYLNAQHYKHQILEFIKNTNFIYRISFLDKALLSIYHILSRDGFSILFSDLEKFSTNNTNLLSKYFKIFGSRKPTNLYLKNVQNRICEKLKIEEKIYKNTKLEIEEKIYKNTKLEI
;
A
#
# COMPACT_ATOMS: atom_id res chain seq x y z
N MET A 1 -1.56 -25.63 3.53
CA MET A 1 -2.38 -25.58 2.30
C MET A 1 -3.68 -24.88 2.64
N CYS A 2 -4.06 -23.82 1.92
CA CYS A 2 -5.33 -23.14 2.16
C CYS A 2 -6.45 -23.92 1.49
N SER A 3 -7.46 -24.32 2.25
CA SER A 3 -8.71 -24.87 1.71
C SER A 3 -9.62 -23.68 1.40
N HIS A 4 -9.66 -23.27 0.13
CA HIS A 4 -10.42 -22.10 -0.32
C HIS A 4 -11.94 -22.35 -0.18
N LYS A 5 -12.47 -22.04 1.00
CA LYS A 5 -13.91 -21.95 1.23
C LYS A 5 -14.34 -20.49 1.03
N PRO A 6 -15.34 -20.21 0.18
CA PRO A 6 -15.84 -18.86 -0.02
C PRO A 6 -16.49 -18.36 1.27
N ASP A 7 -16.22 -17.10 1.62
CA ASP A 7 -17.02 -16.35 2.59
C ASP A 7 -18.27 -15.73 1.91
N SER A 8 -19.08 -14.99 2.67
CA SER A 8 -20.31 -14.33 2.17
C SER A 8 -20.06 -13.34 1.02
N ASN A 9 -18.80 -12.97 0.78
CA ASN A 9 -18.39 -12.03 -0.25
C ASN A 9 -17.56 -12.70 -1.35
N ASN A 10 -17.51 -14.05 -1.39
CA ASN A 10 -16.71 -14.84 -2.34
C ASN A 10 -15.19 -14.61 -2.25
N PHE A 11 -14.68 -14.19 -1.09
CA PHE A 11 -13.24 -14.11 -0.86
C PHE A 11 -12.78 -15.23 0.07
N CYS A 12 -11.52 -15.65 -0.10
CA CYS A 12 -10.87 -16.45 0.92
C CYS A 12 -10.40 -15.56 2.07
N MET A 13 -10.94 -15.75 3.26
CA MET A 13 -10.53 -14.98 4.45
C MET A 13 -9.04 -15.16 4.83
N PHE A 14 -8.37 -16.20 4.34
CA PHE A 14 -6.97 -16.49 4.67
C PHE A 14 -5.97 -15.95 3.66
N CYS A 15 -6.29 -15.99 2.36
CA CYS A 15 -5.38 -15.52 1.31
C CYS A 15 -5.87 -14.30 0.52
N GLY A 16 -7.12 -13.86 0.77
CA GLY A 16 -7.72 -12.71 0.09
C GLY A 16 -8.03 -12.93 -1.38
N LEU A 17 -7.90 -14.17 -1.88
CA LEU A 17 -8.18 -14.51 -3.26
C LEU A 17 -9.69 -14.49 -3.52
N GLU A 18 -10.10 -13.77 -4.56
CA GLU A 18 -11.47 -13.71 -5.06
C GLU A 18 -11.79 -15.02 -5.78
N LEU A 19 -12.81 -15.73 -5.29
CA LEU A 19 -13.28 -16.98 -5.86
C LEU A 19 -14.41 -16.65 -6.83
N GLU A 20 -14.08 -16.43 -8.09
CA GLU A 20 -15.04 -16.07 -9.13
C GLU A 20 -16.11 -17.17 -9.29
N TYR A 21 -17.38 -16.81 -9.11
CA TYR A 21 -18.46 -17.52 -9.80
C TYR A 21 -18.53 -16.95 -11.22
N THR A 22 -18.30 -17.81 -12.20
CA THR A 22 -18.41 -17.49 -13.62
C THR A 22 -19.84 -17.05 -13.94
N GLN A 23 -20.07 -15.75 -14.11
CA GLN A 23 -21.16 -15.25 -14.95
C GLN A 23 -20.94 -13.78 -15.36
N ASN A 24 -20.71 -13.62 -16.66
CA ASN A 24 -20.93 -12.45 -17.50
C ASN A 24 -19.90 -11.31 -17.47
N LEU A 25 -18.91 -11.47 -18.34
CA LEU A 25 -18.08 -10.41 -18.93
C LEU A 25 -18.96 -9.30 -19.52
N VAL A 26 -18.84 -8.08 -19.02
CA VAL A 26 -19.33 -6.85 -19.68
C VAL A 26 -18.12 -6.00 -20.09
N PRO A 27 -18.10 -5.39 -21.30
CA PRO A 27 -16.90 -4.77 -21.87
C PRO A 27 -16.51 -3.44 -21.21
N ASP A 28 -15.20 -3.21 -21.19
CA ASP A 28 -14.44 -2.21 -20.42
C ASP A 28 -14.50 -0.75 -20.98
N THR A 29 -15.62 -0.31 -21.58
CA THR A 29 -15.67 0.99 -22.28
C THR A 29 -16.71 1.99 -21.76
N ALA A 30 -17.27 1.79 -20.57
CA ALA A 30 -18.36 2.66 -20.04
C ALA A 30 -18.06 3.36 -18.70
N TYR A 31 -16.81 3.47 -18.24
CA TYR A 31 -16.49 4.19 -17.00
C TYR A 31 -16.19 5.67 -17.24
N LYS A 32 -17.18 6.42 -17.72
CA LYS A 32 -17.19 7.88 -17.59
C LYS A 32 -17.54 8.23 -16.15
N ASN A 33 -16.59 8.82 -15.39
CA ASN A 33 -16.79 9.64 -14.18
C ASN A 33 -18.15 9.51 -13.47
N THR A 34 -18.53 8.30 -13.04
CA THR A 34 -19.68 8.14 -12.16
C THR A 34 -19.17 8.34 -10.75
N ILE A 35 -19.30 9.58 -10.28
CA ILE A 35 -19.56 9.87 -8.87
C ILE A 35 -20.67 8.90 -8.46
N TYR A 36 -20.33 7.87 -7.68
CA TYR A 36 -21.31 6.91 -7.19
C TYR A 36 -22.36 7.70 -6.41
N LYS A 37 -23.57 7.82 -6.99
CA LYS A 37 -24.74 8.36 -6.31
C LYS A 37 -24.99 7.49 -5.08
N ASN A 38 -24.98 8.14 -3.93
CA ASN A 38 -25.36 7.61 -2.62
C ASN A 38 -26.40 6.49 -2.72
N THR A 39 -25.97 5.24 -2.58
CA THR A 39 -26.88 4.20 -2.11
C THR A 39 -27.25 4.57 -0.69
N THR A 40 -28.52 4.88 -0.47
CA THR A 40 -29.09 5.17 0.84
C THR A 40 -29.04 3.91 1.70
N TYR A 41 -27.85 3.60 2.23
CA TYR A 41 -27.73 2.80 3.43
C TYR A 41 -28.23 3.69 4.57
N LYS A 42 -29.35 3.33 5.20
CA LYS A 42 -29.79 3.96 6.45
C LYS A 42 -28.73 3.65 7.50
N SER A 43 -27.76 4.54 7.66
CA SER A 43 -26.75 4.44 8.71
C SER A 43 -27.35 4.89 10.04
N ASN A 44 -27.88 3.95 10.80
CA ASN A 44 -27.98 4.14 12.25
C ASN A 44 -26.55 4.02 12.83
N GLY A 45 -25.80 5.12 12.85
CA GLY A 45 -24.43 5.11 13.36
C GLY A 45 -23.85 6.52 13.49
N LYS A 46 -23.80 7.00 14.75
CA LYS A 46 -23.31 8.30 15.22
C LYS A 46 -21.80 8.54 14.97
N TYR A 47 -21.33 8.60 13.73
CA TYR A 47 -19.93 8.92 13.46
C TYR A 47 -19.84 10.09 12.48
N THR A 48 -19.75 11.29 13.07
CA THR A 48 -19.47 12.54 12.38
C THR A 48 -18.06 12.51 11.77
N ALA A 49 -17.85 13.34 10.73
CA ALA A 49 -16.54 13.64 10.17
C ALA A 49 -15.55 13.88 11.33
N THR A 50 -14.44 13.14 11.30
CA THR A 50 -13.46 13.19 12.40
C THR A 50 -12.64 14.45 12.20
N PRO A 51 -12.53 15.34 13.20
CA PRO A 51 -11.70 16.53 13.06
C PRO A 51 -10.26 16.12 12.76
N ILE A 52 -9.67 16.73 11.72
CA ILE A 52 -8.25 16.57 11.43
C ILE A 52 -7.49 17.15 12.63
N PRO A 53 -6.56 16.40 13.24
CA PRO A 53 -5.72 16.93 14.30
C PRO A 53 -4.98 18.18 13.81
N THR A 54 -4.88 19.19 14.67
CA THR A 54 -4.07 20.39 14.40
C THR A 54 -2.59 20.05 14.22
N ASP A 55 -2.12 18.95 14.83
CA ASP A 55 -0.77 18.44 14.66
C ASP A 55 -0.71 17.36 13.56
N THR A 56 -0.17 17.73 12.41
CA THR A 56 0.08 16.82 11.27
C THR A 56 1.55 16.43 11.12
N THR A 57 2.39 16.67 12.12
CA THR A 57 3.85 16.41 12.07
C THR A 57 4.19 14.97 11.66
N ILE A 58 3.38 14.01 12.10
CA ILE A 58 3.55 12.60 11.73
C ILE A 58 3.32 12.39 10.23
N LEU A 59 2.32 13.05 9.64
CA LEU A 59 2.07 12.99 8.20
C LEU A 59 3.25 13.59 7.42
N ASP A 60 3.77 14.73 7.89
CA ASP A 60 4.96 15.37 7.31
C ASP A 60 6.17 14.44 7.34
N HIS A 61 6.40 13.76 8.46
CA HIS A 61 7.49 12.79 8.58
C HIS A 61 7.35 11.63 7.59
N ILE A 62 6.15 11.06 7.45
CA ILE A 62 5.90 9.95 6.53
C ILE A 62 6.10 10.40 5.08
N LEU A 63 5.56 11.56 4.70
CA LEU A 63 5.65 12.06 3.34
C LEU A 63 7.06 12.50 2.95
N ASN A 64 7.81 13.09 3.88
CA ASN A 64 9.23 13.37 3.68
C ASN A 64 10.02 12.08 3.49
N TYR A 65 9.77 11.05 4.30
CA TYR A 65 10.42 9.74 4.12
C TYR A 65 10.16 9.13 2.73
N LEU A 66 8.95 9.31 2.20
CA LEU A 66 8.56 8.81 0.88
C LEU A 66 8.96 9.75 -0.27
N ASN A 67 9.57 10.91 0.01
CA ASN A 67 9.77 11.99 -0.98
C ASN A 67 8.47 12.41 -1.70
N ALA A 68 7.35 12.40 -0.98
CA ALA A 68 5.99 12.62 -1.50
C ALA A 68 5.30 13.86 -0.87
N GLN A 69 6.07 14.83 -0.38
CA GLN A 69 5.57 15.99 0.38
C GLN A 69 4.52 16.82 -0.38
N HIS A 70 4.61 16.86 -1.71
CA HIS A 70 3.67 17.57 -2.58
C HIS A 70 2.24 16.99 -2.54
N TYR A 71 2.06 15.73 -2.10
CA TYR A 71 0.73 15.12 -1.94
C TYR A 71 0.00 15.54 -0.65
N LYS A 72 0.64 16.27 0.27
CA LYS A 72 0.10 16.55 1.62
C LYS A 72 -1.32 17.12 1.59
N HIS A 73 -1.55 18.16 0.79
CA HIS A 73 -2.87 18.81 0.71
C HIS A 73 -3.93 17.83 0.21
N GLN A 74 -3.65 17.12 -0.88
CA GLN A 74 -4.55 16.12 -1.48
C GLN A 74 -4.90 15.01 -0.48
N ILE A 75 -3.93 14.55 0.31
CA ILE A 75 -4.15 13.54 1.35
C ILE A 75 -5.05 14.07 2.47
N LEU A 76 -4.80 15.27 2.98
CA LEU A 76 -5.62 15.85 4.05
C LEU A 76 -7.06 16.09 3.59
N GLU A 77 -7.23 16.61 2.38
CA GLU A 77 -8.55 16.80 1.77
C GLU A 77 -9.27 15.47 1.58
N PHE A 78 -8.57 14.45 1.10
CA PHE A 78 -9.12 13.11 0.95
C PHE A 78 -9.56 12.52 2.30
N ILE A 79 -8.75 12.63 3.35
CA ILE A 79 -9.11 12.16 4.70
C ILE A 79 -10.37 12.88 5.20
N LYS A 80 -10.48 14.19 4.99
CA LYS A 80 -11.65 14.99 5.40
C LYS A 80 -12.93 14.52 4.73
N ASN A 81 -12.84 14.18 3.45
CA ASN A 81 -13.99 13.85 2.60
C ASN A 81 -14.32 12.34 2.57
N THR A 82 -13.46 11.50 3.17
CA THR A 82 -13.64 10.04 3.17
C THR A 82 -14.37 9.58 4.43
N ASN A 83 -15.47 8.84 4.24
CA ASN A 83 -16.18 8.18 5.32
C ASN A 83 -15.50 6.85 5.67
N PHE A 84 -14.72 6.85 6.74
CA PHE A 84 -14.11 5.63 7.26
C PHE A 84 -15.15 4.83 8.06
N ILE A 85 -15.38 3.58 7.66
CA ILE A 85 -16.44 2.70 8.21
C ILE A 85 -16.24 2.40 9.70
N TYR A 86 -15.02 2.55 10.22
CA TYR A 86 -14.67 2.25 11.61
C TYR A 86 -13.95 3.41 12.29
N ARG A 87 -13.99 3.42 13.64
CA ARG A 87 -13.15 4.31 14.46
C ARG A 87 -11.68 3.87 14.36
N ILE A 88 -11.03 4.29 13.29
CA ILE A 88 -9.59 4.13 13.10
C ILE A 88 -8.85 5.40 13.50
N SER A 89 -7.60 5.23 13.96
CA SER A 89 -6.74 6.35 14.37
C SER A 89 -6.48 7.29 13.18
N PHE A 90 -6.14 8.55 13.46
CA PHE A 90 -5.74 9.48 12.41
C PHE A 90 -4.53 8.96 11.62
N LEU A 91 -3.58 8.32 12.32
CA LEU A 91 -2.42 7.68 11.70
C LEU A 91 -2.82 6.61 10.69
N ASP A 92 -3.73 5.70 11.05
CA ASP A 92 -4.22 4.68 10.12
C ASP A 92 -4.92 5.31 8.92
N LYS A 93 -5.74 6.35 9.14
CA LYS A 93 -6.39 7.09 8.05
C LYS A 93 -5.35 7.70 7.11
N ALA A 94 -4.31 8.30 7.67
CA ALA A 94 -3.21 8.88 6.91
C ALA A 94 -2.50 7.81 6.08
N LEU A 95 -2.05 6.71 6.69
CA LEU A 95 -1.36 5.62 5.99
C LEU A 95 -2.20 5.03 4.86
N LEU A 96 -3.47 4.76 5.14
CA LEU A 96 -4.41 4.22 4.15
C LEU A 96 -4.66 5.20 2.99
N SER A 97 -4.81 6.50 3.30
CA SER A 97 -5.03 7.54 2.29
C SER A 97 -3.80 7.80 1.45
N ILE A 98 -2.61 7.78 2.06
CA ILE A 98 -1.32 7.87 1.37
C ILE A 98 -1.24 6.74 0.34
N TYR A 99 -1.42 5.48 0.78
CA TYR A 99 -1.38 4.35 -0.14
C TYR A 99 -2.40 4.50 -1.27
N HIS A 100 -3.65 4.86 -0.93
CA HIS A 100 -4.73 4.99 -1.91
C HIS A 100 -4.42 6.01 -3.00
N ILE A 101 -3.95 7.19 -2.62
CA ILE A 101 -3.67 8.29 -3.55
C ILE A 101 -2.43 7.97 -4.38
N LEU A 102 -1.31 7.64 -3.72
CA LEU A 102 -0.04 7.42 -4.39
C LEU A 102 -0.12 6.23 -5.36
N SER A 103 -0.72 5.11 -4.94
CA SER A 103 -0.87 3.94 -5.84
C SER A 103 -1.74 4.24 -7.06
N ARG A 104 -2.81 5.02 -6.89
CA ARG A 104 -3.68 5.44 -8.00
C ARG A 104 -2.95 6.33 -8.99
N ASP A 105 -2.12 7.24 -8.50
CA ASP A 105 -1.36 8.19 -9.31
C ASP A 105 -0.07 7.54 -9.89
N GLY A 106 0.11 6.23 -9.70
CA GLY A 106 1.20 5.45 -10.29
C GLY A 106 2.51 5.50 -9.51
N PHE A 107 2.51 6.08 -8.32
CA PHE A 107 3.69 6.13 -7.46
C PHE A 107 4.10 4.72 -7.02
N SER A 108 5.41 4.41 -7.06
CA SER A 108 5.94 3.10 -6.70
C SER A 108 5.99 2.91 -5.17
N ILE A 109 4.82 2.68 -4.56
CA ILE A 109 4.66 2.42 -3.11
C ILE A 109 4.08 1.03 -2.85
N LEU A 110 4.55 0.34 -1.82
CA LEU A 110 4.02 -0.90 -1.29
C LEU A 110 3.48 -0.70 0.13
N PHE A 111 2.59 -1.59 0.59
CA PHE A 111 2.12 -1.57 1.98
C PHE A 111 3.27 -1.73 2.99
N SER A 112 4.28 -2.54 2.67
CA SER A 112 5.48 -2.72 3.49
C SER A 112 6.23 -1.41 3.77
N ASP A 113 6.14 -0.43 2.86
CA ASP A 113 6.78 0.87 3.05
C ASP A 113 6.08 1.70 4.15
N LEU A 114 4.81 1.38 4.41
CA LEU A 114 3.94 2.06 5.38
C LEU A 114 3.77 1.27 6.68
N GLU A 115 3.91 -0.05 6.65
CA GLU A 115 3.72 -0.92 7.83
C GLU A 115 4.60 -0.54 9.01
N LYS A 116 5.83 -0.09 8.76
CA LYS A 116 6.75 0.39 9.80
C LYS A 116 6.26 1.61 10.59
N PHE A 117 5.30 2.36 10.06
CA PHE A 117 4.67 3.49 10.74
C PHE A 117 3.38 3.08 11.47
N SER A 118 2.90 1.85 11.27
CA SER A 118 1.74 1.33 11.99
C SER A 118 2.15 0.95 13.41
N THR A 119 1.51 1.55 14.42
CA THR A 119 1.84 1.33 15.84
C THR A 119 1.41 -0.04 16.36
N ASN A 120 0.46 -0.67 15.69
CA ASN A 120 0.06 -2.04 15.96
C ASN A 120 0.43 -2.86 14.73
N ASN A 121 0.92 -4.09 14.89
CA ASN A 121 1.02 -5.13 13.85
C ASN A 121 -0.35 -5.50 13.21
N THR A 122 -1.31 -4.57 13.21
CA THR A 122 -2.56 -4.64 12.52
C THR A 122 -2.33 -4.62 11.02
N ASN A 123 -2.91 -5.62 10.36
CA ASN A 123 -2.89 -5.84 8.93
C ASN A 123 -3.52 -4.63 8.19
N LEU A 124 -2.67 -3.65 7.84
CA LEU A 124 -3.04 -2.40 7.15
C LEU A 124 -3.74 -2.70 5.82
N LEU A 125 -3.29 -3.77 5.14
CA LEU A 125 -3.88 -4.30 3.92
C LEU A 125 -5.33 -4.75 4.13
N SER A 126 -5.63 -5.50 5.20
CA SER A 126 -7.00 -5.90 5.52
C SER A 126 -7.92 -4.69 5.77
N LYS A 127 -7.42 -3.69 6.51
CA LYS A 127 -8.16 -2.43 6.74
C LYS A 127 -8.42 -1.70 5.43
N TYR A 128 -7.43 -1.65 4.54
CA TYR A 128 -7.55 -1.03 3.23
C TYR A 128 -8.67 -1.66 2.41
N PHE A 129 -8.68 -2.99 2.26
CA PHE A 129 -9.72 -3.67 1.47
C PHE A 129 -11.12 -3.49 2.05
N LYS A 130 -11.25 -3.45 3.38
CA LYS A 130 -12.55 -3.17 4.01
C LYS A 130 -13.07 -1.77 3.73
N ILE A 131 -12.19 -0.78 3.56
CA ILE A 131 -12.56 0.63 3.38
C ILE A 131 -12.72 0.98 1.90
N PHE A 132 -11.78 0.58 1.05
CA PHE A 132 -11.71 1.00 -0.36
C PHE A 132 -12.11 -0.09 -1.36
N GLY A 133 -12.32 -1.32 -0.87
CA GLY A 133 -12.57 -2.49 -1.71
C GLY A 133 -11.33 -3.01 -2.43
N SER A 134 -11.50 -4.11 -3.16
CA SER A 134 -10.50 -4.58 -4.11
C SER A 134 -10.56 -3.72 -5.37
N ARG A 135 -9.48 -2.99 -5.65
CA ARG A 135 -9.32 -2.25 -6.90
C ARG A 135 -8.15 -2.86 -7.66
N LYS A 136 -8.38 -3.16 -8.94
CA LYS A 136 -7.30 -3.57 -9.84
C LYS A 136 -6.29 -2.43 -9.94
N PRO A 137 -5.00 -2.67 -9.61
CA PRO A 137 -3.96 -1.65 -9.76
C PRO A 137 -3.81 -1.24 -11.23
N THR A 138 -3.40 0.00 -11.46
CA THR A 138 -3.14 0.47 -12.83
C THR A 138 -1.87 -0.18 -13.39
N ASN A 139 -1.80 -0.37 -14.71
CA ASN A 139 -0.58 -0.88 -15.36
C ASN A 139 0.63 0.01 -15.10
N LEU A 140 0.42 1.33 -15.00
CA LEU A 140 1.48 2.29 -14.67
C LEU A 140 2.04 2.04 -13.27
N TYR A 141 1.17 1.87 -12.27
CA TYR A 141 1.57 1.53 -10.91
C TYR A 141 2.37 0.22 -10.88
N LEU A 142 1.86 -0.84 -11.51
CA LEU A 142 2.53 -2.15 -11.56
C LEU A 142 3.94 -2.04 -12.18
N LYS A 143 4.05 -1.34 -13.31
CA LYS A 143 5.34 -1.10 -13.98
C LYS A 143 6.32 -0.34 -13.08
N ASN A 144 5.85 0.71 -12.40
CA ASN A 144 6.71 1.52 -11.53
C ASN A 144 7.16 0.76 -10.28
N VAL A 145 6.29 -0.04 -9.68
CA VAL A 145 6.64 -0.95 -8.58
C VAL A 145 7.65 -2.00 -9.04
N GLN A 146 7.44 -2.62 -10.20
CA GLN A 146 8.36 -3.60 -10.76
C GLN A 146 9.74 -2.99 -11.02
N ASN A 147 9.80 -1.81 -11.64
CA ASN A 147 11.05 -1.10 -11.88
C ASN A 147 11.81 -0.85 -10.58
N ARG A 148 11.13 -0.34 -9.54
CA ARG A 148 11.71 -0.11 -8.22
C ARG A 148 12.31 -1.37 -7.61
N ILE A 149 11.59 -2.50 -7.69
CA ILE A 149 12.07 -3.79 -7.17
C ILE A 149 13.29 -4.26 -7.95
N CYS A 150 13.24 -4.21 -9.28
CA CYS A 150 14.36 -4.62 -10.13
C CYS A 150 15.62 -3.76 -9.90
N GLU A 151 15.46 -2.45 -9.72
CA GLU A 151 16.57 -1.56 -9.38
C GLU A 151 17.18 -1.90 -8.02
N LYS A 152 16.34 -2.14 -7.01
CA LYS A 152 16.80 -2.56 -5.68
C LYS A 152 17.61 -3.86 -5.75
N LEU A 153 17.12 -4.87 -6.47
CA LEU A 153 17.81 -6.15 -6.64
C LEU A 153 19.16 -6.00 -7.35
N LYS A 154 19.25 -5.15 -8.39
CA LYS A 154 20.52 -4.86 -9.07
C LYS A 154 21.54 -4.23 -8.14
N ILE A 155 21.09 -3.31 -7.26
CA ILE A 155 21.96 -2.69 -6.26
C ILE A 155 22.46 -3.73 -5.26
N GLU A 156 21.57 -4.57 -4.74
CA GLU A 156 21.92 -5.65 -3.81
C GLU A 156 22.92 -6.66 -4.41
N GLU A 157 22.73 -7.03 -5.69
CA GLU A 157 23.66 -7.91 -6.40
C GLU A 157 25.04 -7.27 -6.56
N LYS A 158 25.09 -5.98 -6.87
CA LYS A 158 26.35 -5.23 -6.99
C LYS A 158 27.09 -5.17 -5.65
N ILE A 159 26.36 -4.91 -4.56
CA ILE A 159 26.93 -4.91 -3.20
C ILE A 159 27.50 -6.29 -2.87
N TYR A 160 26.72 -7.36 -3.09
CA TYR A 160 27.16 -8.72 -2.82
C TYR A 160 28.45 -9.09 -3.58
N LYS A 161 28.53 -8.78 -4.87
CA LYS A 161 29.73 -9.03 -5.69
C LYS A 161 30.95 -8.28 -5.16
N ASN A 162 30.80 -7.01 -4.80
CA ASN A 162 31.88 -6.20 -4.24
C ASN A 162 32.38 -6.75 -2.89
N THR A 163 31.46 -7.07 -1.97
CA THR A 163 31.82 -7.65 -0.66
C THR A 163 32.54 -8.98 -0.83
N LYS A 164 32.10 -9.84 -1.75
CA LYS A 164 32.76 -11.11 -2.04
C LYS A 164 34.20 -10.91 -2.52
N LEU A 165 34.42 -9.98 -3.46
CA LEU A 165 35.76 -9.65 -3.96
C LEU A 165 36.67 -9.12 -2.85
N GLU A 166 36.18 -8.22 -1.99
CA GLU A 166 36.95 -7.70 -0.85
C GLU A 166 37.36 -8.80 0.14
N ILE A 167 36.50 -9.80 0.37
CA ILE A 167 36.80 -10.95 1.23
C ILE A 167 37.86 -11.83 0.57
N GLU A 168 37.72 -12.15 -0.73
CA GLU A 168 38.68 -12.95 -1.48
C GLU A 168 40.07 -12.29 -1.53
N GLU A 169 40.14 -10.97 -1.72
CA GLU A 169 41.39 -10.21 -1.67
C GLU A 169 42.06 -10.25 -0.29
N LYS A 170 41.27 -10.15 0.79
CA LYS A 170 41.80 -10.25 2.16
C LYS A 170 42.36 -11.65 2.45
N ILE A 171 41.65 -12.70 2.02
CA ILE A 171 42.11 -14.09 2.17
C ILE A 171 43.42 -14.30 1.40
N TYR A 172 43.49 -13.82 0.15
CA TYR A 172 44.68 -13.93 -0.69
C TYR A 172 45.89 -13.18 -0.09
N LYS A 173 45.70 -11.97 0.45
CA LYS A 173 46.78 -11.21 1.09
C LYS A 173 47.30 -11.89 2.35
N ASN A 174 46.41 -12.45 3.17
CA ASN A 174 46.80 -13.13 4.41
C ASN A 174 47.52 -14.46 4.14
N THR A 175 47.09 -15.23 3.14
CA THR A 175 47.74 -16.50 2.78
C THR A 175 49.11 -16.33 2.12
N LYS A 176 49.39 -15.17 1.51
CA LYS A 176 50.72 -14.85 0.95
C LYS A 176 51.75 -14.39 1.97
N LEU A 177 51.34 -14.02 3.19
CA LEU A 177 52.23 -13.57 4.26
C LEU A 177 52.75 -14.72 5.15
N GLU A 178 52.28 -15.95 4.91
CA GLU A 178 52.61 -17.15 5.69
C GLU A 178 53.61 -18.11 4.99
N ILE A 179 54.28 -17.68 3.91
CA ILE A 179 55.34 -18.41 3.19
C ILE A 179 56.64 -17.61 3.25
#